data_AF-A0A081RKG4-F1
#
_entry.id   AF-A0A081RKG4-F1
#
_cell.length_a   1.000
_cell.length_b   1.000
_cell.length_c   1.000
_cell.angle_alpha   90.00
_cell.angle_beta   90.00
_cell.angle_gamma   90.00
#
_symmetry.space_group_name_H-M   'P 1'
#
loop_
_entity.id
_entity.type
_entity.pdbx_description
1 polymer ?
#
loop_
_entity_poly.entity_id
_entity_poly.type
_entity_poly.pdbx_seq_one_letter_code
_entity_poly.pdbx_strand_id
1 'polypeptide(L)'
;NTVKPGKEAKIFNTACKFGVVICYDMVFPQVANTLTKKGAQVLLSPSRIVRRGIESWQMYVQVRALENRIPILAANVENRRFGGNSLLVDLVENNKVVNTKL
;
A
#
# COMPACT_ATOMS: atom_id res chain seq x y z
N ASN A 1 -23.55 4.30 7.22
CA ASN A 1 -23.16 5.40 6.32
C ASN A 1 -22.53 6.54 7.11
N THR A 2 -21.32 6.35 7.62
CA THR A 2 -20.73 7.21 8.67
C THR A 2 -19.31 7.69 8.35
N VAL A 3 -18.81 7.44 7.14
CA VAL A 3 -17.45 7.80 6.71
C VAL A 3 -17.55 8.89 5.64
N LYS A 4 -16.73 9.94 5.77
CA LYS A 4 -16.59 11.03 4.80
C LYS A 4 -15.22 10.92 4.10
N PRO A 5 -15.09 11.34 2.84
CA PRO A 5 -13.79 11.33 2.16
C PRO A 5 -12.78 12.25 2.87
N GLY A 6 -11.51 11.87 2.81
CA GLY A 6 -10.41 12.73 3.24
C GLY A 6 -10.24 13.94 2.32
N LYS A 7 -9.48 14.93 2.78
CA LYS A 7 -9.18 16.16 2.00
C LYS A 7 -7.73 16.26 1.55
N GLU A 8 -6.84 15.46 2.14
CA GLU A 8 -5.40 15.53 1.87
C GLU A 8 -4.72 14.17 1.98
N ALA A 9 -3.72 13.95 1.14
CA ALA A 9 -2.73 12.91 1.29
C ALA A 9 -1.60 13.42 2.20
N LYS A 10 -1.62 13.03 3.48
CA LYS A 10 -0.70 13.54 4.51
C LYS A 10 0.54 12.68 4.64
N ILE A 11 1.69 13.32 4.88
CA ILE A 11 2.95 12.67 5.27
C ILE A 11 3.16 12.83 6.76
N PHE A 12 3.60 11.76 7.40
CA PHE A 12 4.00 11.73 8.79
C PHE A 12 5.51 11.61 8.88
N ASN A 13 6.12 12.32 9.83
CA ASN A 13 7.57 12.33 10.02
C ASN A 13 7.90 11.96 11.47
N THR A 14 8.44 10.76 11.66
CA THR A 14 8.89 10.27 12.97
C THR A 14 10.32 9.72 12.82
N ALA A 15 10.50 8.39 12.77
CA ALA A 15 11.77 7.75 12.44
C ALA A 15 12.04 7.74 10.92
N CYS A 16 11.00 7.79 10.10
CA CYS A 16 11.07 7.99 8.65
C CYS A 16 9.84 8.79 8.17
N LYS A 17 9.89 9.26 6.91
CA LYS A 17 8.72 9.87 6.25
C LYS A 17 7.84 8.79 5.67
N PHE A 18 6.60 8.68 6.15
CA PHE A 18 5.65 7.70 5.64
C PHE A 18 4.30 8.30 5.27
N GLY A 19 3.65 7.66 4.30
CA GLY A 19 2.26 7.93 3.91
C GLY A 19 1.34 6.79 4.33
N VAL A 20 0.04 7.05 4.38
CA VAL A 20 -1.00 6.04 4.64
C VAL A 20 -1.98 6.00 3.48
N VAL A 21 -2.22 4.81 2.93
CA VAL A 21 -3.14 4.53 1.84
C VAL A 21 -4.19 3.55 2.35
N ILE A 22 -5.45 3.95 2.50
CA ILE A 22 -6.43 3.12 3.25
C ILE A 22 -7.18 2.21 2.28
N CYS A 23 -6.92 0.90 2.39
CA CYS A 23 -7.66 -0.17 1.73
C CYS A 23 -8.00 0.10 0.25
N TYR A 24 -9.18 0.67 -0.04
CA TYR A 24 -9.67 0.94 -1.38
C TYR A 24 -8.86 2.00 -2.14
N ASP A 25 -8.14 2.88 -1.42
CA ASP A 25 -7.23 3.85 -2.03
C ASP A 25 -6.16 3.19 -2.91
N MET A 26 -5.76 1.94 -2.62
CA MET A 26 -4.77 1.19 -3.41
C MET A 26 -5.19 0.95 -4.87
N VAL A 27 -6.49 0.94 -5.14
CA VAL A 27 -7.02 0.81 -6.50
C VAL A 27 -6.58 2.01 -7.35
N PHE A 28 -6.46 3.20 -6.76
CA PHE A 28 -6.17 4.46 -7.44
C PHE A 28 -4.67 4.80 -7.38
N PRO A 29 -3.92 4.68 -8.49
CA PRO A 29 -2.47 4.91 -8.50
C PRO A 29 -2.06 6.31 -8.02
N GLN A 30 -2.91 7.30 -8.24
CA GLN A 30 -2.65 8.70 -7.92
C GLN A 30 -2.47 8.93 -6.41
N VAL A 31 -3.11 8.13 -5.54
CA VAL A 31 -2.98 8.31 -4.08
C VAL A 31 -1.56 7.96 -3.63
N ALA A 32 -1.07 6.77 -4.01
CA ALA A 32 0.29 6.34 -3.71
C ALA A 32 1.33 7.32 -4.32
N ASN A 33 1.15 7.66 -5.60
CA ASN A 33 2.03 8.61 -6.29
C ASN A 33 2.07 10.00 -5.64
N THR A 34 0.94 10.50 -5.14
CA THR A 34 0.90 11.78 -4.45
C THR A 34 1.70 11.74 -3.14
N LEU A 35 1.58 10.65 -2.36
CA LEU A 35 2.35 10.48 -1.12
C LEU A 35 3.85 10.35 -1.41
N THR A 36 4.24 9.57 -2.41
CA THR A 36 5.64 9.43 -2.85
C THR A 36 6.23 10.77 -3.29
N LYS A 37 5.50 11.53 -4.13
CA LYS A 37 5.94 12.87 -4.56
C LYS A 37 6.06 13.87 -3.41
N LYS A 38 5.31 13.68 -2.32
CA LYS A 38 5.46 14.46 -1.08
C LYS A 38 6.62 13.99 -0.19
N GLY A 39 7.38 12.98 -0.63
CA GLY A 39 8.58 12.48 0.03
C GLY A 39 8.35 11.29 0.97
N ALA A 40 7.26 10.53 0.80
CA ALA A 40 7.12 9.24 1.49
C ALA A 40 8.26 8.30 1.07
N GLN A 41 8.91 7.69 2.07
CA GLN A 41 9.94 6.65 1.89
C GLN A 41 9.33 5.25 2.03
N VAL A 42 8.14 5.15 2.61
CA VAL A 42 7.38 3.91 2.80
C VAL A 42 5.89 4.26 2.86
N LEU A 43 5.03 3.36 2.35
CA LEU A 43 3.58 3.48 2.50
C LEU A 43 3.04 2.41 3.45
N LEU A 44 2.11 2.80 4.32
CA LEU A 44 1.35 1.89 5.16
C LEU A 44 -0.06 1.73 4.57
N SER A 45 -0.53 0.49 4.49
CA SER A 45 -1.81 0.16 3.86
C SER A 45 -2.72 -0.70 4.74
N PRO A 46 -3.33 -0.12 5.80
CA PRO A 46 -4.33 -0.84 6.58
C PRO A 46 -5.54 -1.16 5.71
N SER A 47 -5.95 -2.42 5.72
CA SER A 47 -6.90 -2.99 4.77
C SER A 47 -7.94 -3.89 5.43
N ARG A 48 -9.07 -4.09 4.74
CA ARG A 48 -10.14 -5.00 5.17
C ARG A 48 -10.72 -5.74 3.97
N ILE A 49 -9.94 -6.69 3.45
CA ILE A 49 -10.17 -7.39 2.19
C ILE A 49 -10.84 -8.74 2.43
N VAL A 50 -11.96 -8.96 1.74
CA VAL A 50 -12.69 -10.23 1.78
C VAL A 50 -11.87 -11.34 1.12
N ARG A 51 -12.02 -12.59 1.58
CA ARG A 51 -11.23 -13.75 1.10
C ARG A 51 -11.08 -13.82 -0.43
N ARG A 52 -12.18 -13.64 -1.17
CA ARG A 52 -12.20 -13.68 -2.64
C ARG A 52 -11.45 -12.54 -3.36
N GLY A 53 -11.01 -11.51 -2.63
CA GLY A 53 -10.34 -10.33 -3.19
C GLY A 53 -8.86 -10.23 -2.85
N ILE A 54 -8.30 -11.21 -2.13
CA ILE A 54 -6.92 -11.17 -1.63
C ILE A 54 -5.92 -11.09 -2.78
N GLU A 55 -6.05 -11.93 -3.81
CA GLU A 55 -5.13 -11.96 -4.94
C GLU A 55 -5.11 -10.62 -5.70
N SER A 56 -6.29 -10.08 -6.02
CA SER A 56 -6.37 -8.76 -6.67
C SER A 56 -5.79 -7.64 -5.81
N TRP A 57 -6.03 -7.67 -4.50
CA TRP A 57 -5.46 -6.70 -3.57
C TRP A 57 -3.93 -6.81 -3.50
N GLN A 58 -3.36 -8.01 -3.41
CA GLN A 58 -1.91 -8.22 -3.43
C GLN A 58 -1.27 -7.70 -4.73
N MET A 59 -1.94 -7.88 -5.88
CA MET A 59 -1.50 -7.29 -7.14
C MET A 59 -1.46 -5.77 -7.08
N TYR A 60 -2.51 -5.12 -6.54
CA TYR A 60 -2.48 -3.66 -6.36
C TYR A 60 -1.30 -3.22 -5.48
N VAL A 61 -1.10 -3.84 -4.32
CA VAL A 61 0.00 -3.46 -3.41
C VAL A 61 1.37 -3.60 -4.11
N GLN A 62 1.60 -4.71 -4.82
CA GLN A 62 2.83 -4.95 -5.56
C GLN A 62 3.07 -3.93 -6.67
N VAL A 63 2.05 -3.66 -7.49
CA VAL A 63 2.13 -2.69 -8.58
C VAL A 63 2.39 -1.28 -8.04
N ARG A 64 1.74 -0.87 -6.94
CA ARG A 64 1.97 0.45 -6.34
C ARG A 64 3.39 0.58 -5.80
N ALA A 65 3.96 -0.47 -5.21
CA ALA A 65 5.36 -0.45 -4.79
C ALA A 65 6.31 -0.28 -5.98
N LEU A 66 6.11 -1.05 -7.05
CA LEU A 66 6.92 -0.98 -8.28
C LEU A 66 6.83 0.38 -8.97
N GLU A 67 5.64 0.93 -9.16
CA GLU A 67 5.42 2.23 -9.81
C GLU A 67 6.10 3.38 -9.06
N ASN A 68 6.11 3.30 -7.72
CA ASN A 68 6.60 4.38 -6.86
C ASN A 68 8.03 4.19 -6.38
N ARG A 69 8.63 3.02 -6.62
CA ARG A 69 9.99 2.67 -6.19
C ARG A 69 10.21 2.81 -4.67
N ILE A 70 9.17 2.51 -3.88
CA ILE A 70 9.24 2.50 -2.42
C ILE A 70 8.52 1.28 -1.82
N PRO A 71 8.92 0.80 -0.65
CA PRO A 71 8.27 -0.32 0.01
C PRO A 71 6.86 0.01 0.50
N ILE A 72 6.01 -1.02 0.60
CA ILE A 72 4.64 -0.92 1.13
C ILE A 72 4.38 -2.01 2.16
N LEU A 73 3.93 -1.63 3.35
CA LEU A 73 3.50 -2.55 4.41
C LEU A 73 1.97 -2.56 4.46
N ALA A 74 1.37 -3.67 4.07
CA ALA A 74 -0.07 -3.80 3.91
C ALA A 74 -0.64 -4.78 4.93
N ALA A 75 -1.14 -4.25 6.04
CA ALA A 75 -1.82 -5.03 7.07
C ALA A 75 -3.29 -5.26 6.69
N ASN A 76 -3.78 -6.49 6.82
CA ASN A 76 -5.18 -6.82 6.53
C ASN A 76 -5.83 -7.61 7.67
N VAL A 77 -7.11 -7.34 7.90
CA VAL A 77 -7.91 -8.03 8.92
C VAL A 77 -8.07 -9.52 8.55
N GLU A 78 -7.92 -10.38 9.55
CA GLU A 78 -8.18 -11.82 9.44
C GLU A 78 -9.33 -12.24 10.36
N ASN A 79 -10.38 -12.83 9.77
CA ASN A 79 -11.46 -13.52 10.48
C ASN A 79 -12.29 -14.38 9.52
N ARG A 80 -13.49 -14.82 9.90
CA ARG A 80 -14.37 -15.63 9.02
C ARG A 80 -14.62 -14.99 7.64
N ARG A 81 -14.76 -13.66 7.57
CA ARG A 81 -15.09 -12.91 6.34
C ARG A 81 -13.86 -12.37 5.60
N PHE A 82 -12.85 -11.90 6.33
CA PHE A 82 -11.68 -11.23 5.78
C PHE A 82 -10.47 -12.15 5.76
N GLY A 83 -9.70 -12.08 4.67
CA GLY A 83 -8.75 -13.12 4.31
C GLY A 83 -7.36 -13.02 4.95
N GLY A 84 -7.07 -12.04 5.80
CA GLY A 84 -5.71 -11.87 6.33
C GLY A 84 -4.70 -11.66 5.19
N ASN A 85 -3.63 -12.45 5.18
CA ASN A 85 -2.56 -12.35 4.16
C ASN A 85 -1.90 -10.97 4.11
N SER A 86 -1.69 -10.36 5.28
CA SER A 86 -0.85 -9.17 5.41
C SER A 86 0.50 -9.39 4.72
N LEU A 87 0.99 -8.40 4.00
CA LEU A 87 2.25 -8.51 3.25
C LEU A 87 3.11 -7.25 3.39
N LEU A 88 4.41 -7.46 3.31
CA LEU A 88 5.39 -6.40 3.07
C LEU A 88 5.86 -6.56 1.63
N VAL A 89 5.78 -5.51 0.84
CA VAL A 89 6.39 -5.48 -0.49
C VAL A 89 7.62 -4.60 -0.41
N ASP A 90 8.79 -5.22 -0.56
CA ASP A 90 10.06 -4.54 -0.77
C ASP A 90 10.47 -4.65 -2.25
N LEU A 91 11.55 -3.98 -2.63
CA LEU A 91 12.07 -3.97 -3.99
C LEU A 91 13.50 -4.49 -4.03
N VAL A 92 13.79 -5.34 -5.00
CA VAL A 92 15.15 -5.81 -5.29
C VAL A 92 15.52 -5.49 -6.73
N GLU A 93 16.73 -4.98 -6.93
CA GLU A 93 17.27 -4.71 -8.26
C GLU A 93 18.30 -5.78 -8.63
N ASN A 94 18.07 -6.48 -9.73
CA ASN A 94 18.98 -7.45 -10.30
C ASN A 94 19.20 -7.10 -11.76
N ASN A 95 20.46 -6.88 -12.18
CA ASN A 95 20.80 -6.57 -13.57
C ASN A 95 19.94 -5.43 -14.18
N LYS A 96 19.75 -4.33 -13.44
CA LYS A 96 18.91 -3.17 -13.84
C LYS A 96 17.42 -3.46 -13.97
N VAL A 97 16.96 -4.63 -13.55
CA VAL A 97 15.55 -4.99 -13.47
C VAL A 97 15.12 -4.97 -12.00
N VAL A 98 14.12 -4.15 -11.71
CA VAL A 98 13.56 -4.02 -10.36
C VAL A 98 12.33 -4.92 -10.24
N ASN A 99 12.35 -5.82 -9.25
CA ASN A 99 11.30 -6.78 -8.96
C ASN A 99 10.76 -6.57 -7.53
N THR A 100 9.55 -7.05 -7.27
CA THR A 100 9.01 -7.13 -5.90
C THR A 100 9.66 -8.28 -5.13
N LYS A 101 9.88 -8.05 -3.84
CA LYS A 101 10.22 -9.07 -2.85
C LYS A 101 9.12 -9.05 -1.79
N LEU A 102 8.45 -10.19 -1.62
CA LEU A 102 7.35 -10.38 -0.66
C LEU A 102 7.86 -10.98 0.66
#